data_AF-A0A895ZMX5-F1
#
_entry.id   AF-A0A895ZMX5-F1
#
_cell.length_a   1.000
_cell.length_b   1.000
_cell.length_c   1.000
_cell.angle_alpha   90.00
_cell.angle_beta   90.00
_cell.angle_gamma   90.00
#
_symmetry.space_group_name_H-M   'P 1'
#
loop_
_entity.id
_entity.type
_entity.pdbx_description
1 polymer ?
#
loop_
_entity_poly.entity_id
_entity_poly.type
_entity_poly.pdbx_seq_one_letter_code
_entity_poly.pdbx_strand_id
1 'polypeptide(L)' 'MSFSSLKNITPVTFYFASVISFVLANVLKDKSLSFYYILLVLGLAFFFMGMLKRVRTKR' A
#
# COMPACT_ATOMS: atom_id res chain seq x y z
N MET A 1 12.89 -21.16 -8.26
CA MET A 1 12.08 -20.97 -7.03
C MET A 1 10.71 -20.43 -7.43
N SER A 2 9.66 -21.19 -7.15
CA SER A 2 8.30 -20.90 -7.61
C SER A 2 7.69 -19.78 -6.75
N PHE A 3 7.39 -18.63 -7.37
CA PHE A 3 6.72 -17.49 -6.74
C PHE A 3 5.22 -17.76 -6.49
N SER A 4 4.89 -18.89 -5.85
CA SER A 4 3.52 -19.18 -5.43
C SER A 4 3.00 -18.24 -4.33
N SER A 5 3.90 -17.53 -3.62
CA SER A 5 3.52 -16.51 -2.62
C SER A 5 2.84 -15.27 -3.20
N LEU A 6 2.98 -14.98 -4.49
CA LEU A 6 2.27 -13.86 -5.15
C LEU A 6 0.78 -14.17 -5.41
N LYS A 7 0.40 -15.46 -5.46
CA LYS A 7 -0.98 -15.88 -5.76
C LYS A 7 -1.91 -15.79 -4.55
N ASN A 8 -1.36 -15.81 -3.33
CA ASN A 8 -2.08 -15.69 -2.05
C ASN A 8 -1.77 -14.38 -1.32
N ILE A 9 -1.38 -13.32 -2.04
CA ILE A 9 -1.31 -11.99 -1.43
C ILE A 9 -2.72 -11.56 -1.09
N THR A 10 -3.05 -11.69 0.19
CA THR A 10 -4.31 -11.28 0.75
C THR A 10 -4.43 -9.75 0.66
N PRO A 11 -5.67 -9.21 0.53
CA PRO A 11 -5.91 -7.77 0.57
C PRO A 11 -5.27 -7.09 1.78
N VAL A 12 -5.14 -7.84 2.89
CA VAL A 12 -4.49 -7.43 4.13
C VAL A 12 -3.05 -6.97 3.90
N THR A 13 -2.27 -7.63 3.04
CA THR A 13 -0.88 -7.22 2.76
C THR A 13 -0.82 -5.86 2.09
N PHE A 14 -1.75 -5.56 1.18
CA PHE A 14 -1.84 -4.24 0.54
C PHE A 14 -2.24 -3.15 1.54
N TYR A 15 -3.17 -3.45 2.46
CA TYR A 15 -3.50 -2.53 3.55
C TYR A 15 -2.31 -2.28 4.47
N PHE A 16 -1.58 -3.33 4.86
CA PHE A 16 -0.40 -3.21 5.72
C PHE A 16 0.70 -2.37 5.06
N ALA A 17 0.97 -2.60 3.78
CA ALA A 17 1.91 -1.79 3.00
C ALA A 17 1.47 -0.32 2.92
N SER A 18 0.18 -0.06 2.77
CA SER A 18 -0.37 1.30 2.74
C SER A 18 -0.17 2.03 4.08
N VAL A 19 -0.44 1.35 5.20
CA VAL A 19 -0.24 1.92 6.55
C VAL A 19 1.23 2.26 6.77
N ILE A 20 2.15 1.34 6.44
CA ILE A 20 3.60 1.58 6.55
C ILE A 20 4.00 2.78 5.69
N SER A 21 3.48 2.88 4.47
CA SER A 21 3.76 3.99 3.56
C SER A 21 3.25 5.34 4.10
N PHE A 22 2.05 5.39 4.68
CA PHE A 22 1.52 6.60 5.32
C PHE A 22 2.28 7.00 6.59
N VAL A 23 2.73 6.03 7.38
CA VAL A 23 3.57 6.29 8.56
C VAL A 23 4.91 6.85 8.12
N LEU A 24 5.57 6.23 7.15
CA LEU A 24 6.82 6.73 6.57
C LEU A 24 6.66 8.12 5.95
N ALA A 25 5.55 8.37 5.23
CA ALA A 25 5.23 9.69 4.70
C ALA A 25 5.20 10.72 5.84
N ASN A 26 4.48 10.42 6.92
CA ASN A 26 4.36 11.32 8.07
C ASN A 26 5.68 11.53 8.82
N VAL A 27 6.57 10.54 8.88
CA VAL A 27 7.90 10.69 9.49
C VAL A 27 8.82 11.54 8.60
N LEU A 28 8.69 11.43 7.28
CA LEU A 28 9.53 12.15 6.32
C LEU A 28 8.98 13.53 5.92
N LYS A 29 7.75 13.87 6.35
CA LYS A 29 7.09 15.14 6.02
C LYS A 29 7.91 16.36 6.38
N ASP A 30 8.62 16.29 7.50
CA ASP A 30 9.37 17.42 8.06
C ASP A 30 10.72 17.61 7.38
N LYS A 31 11.22 16.59 6.66
CA LYS A 31 12.48 16.67 5.91
C LYS A 31 12.30 17.01 4.44
N SER A 32 11.25 16.50 3.81
CA SER A 32 11.08 16.64 2.37
C SER A 32 9.61 16.51 1.95
N LEU A 33 8.97 17.65 1.74
CA LEU A 33 7.59 17.74 1.24
C LEU A 33 7.38 16.93 -0.05
N SER A 34 8.35 16.93 -0.96
CA SER A 34 8.27 16.14 -2.19
C SER A 34 8.19 14.63 -1.92
N PHE A 35 9.01 14.11 -0.99
CA PHE A 35 8.97 12.69 -0.61
C PHE A 35 7.67 12.35 0.12
N TYR A 36 7.16 13.27 0.95
CA TYR A 36 5.86 13.13 1.59
C TYR A 36 4.74 12.96 0.57
N TYR A 37 4.65 13.82 -0.44
CA TYR A 37 3.60 13.72 -1.46
C TYR A 37 3.73 12.42 -2.27
N ILE A 38 4.94 12.00 -2.62
CA ILE A 38 5.17 10.74 -3.35
C ILE A 38 4.71 9.54 -2.51
N LEU A 39 5.16 9.41 -1.25
CA LEU A 39 4.76 8.31 -0.38
C LEU A 39 3.26 8.35 -0.07
N LEU A 40 2.68 9.53 0.08
CA LEU A 40 1.25 9.67 0.36
C LEU A 40 0.41 9.20 -0.83
N VAL A 41 0.75 9.60 -2.05
CA VAL A 41 0.07 9.13 -3.27
C VAL A 41 0.28 7.62 -3.45
N LEU A 42 1.50 7.11 -3.18
CA LEU A 42 1.80 5.68 -3.27
C LEU A 42 0.99 4.85 -2.25
N GLY A 43 0.91 5.30 -1.00
CA GLY A 43 0.11 4.68 0.05
C GLY A 43 -1.38 4.69 -0.29
N LEU A 44 -1.87 5.78 -0.88
CA LEU A 44 -3.26 5.88 -1.34
C LEU A 44 -3.54 4.86 -2.47
N ALA A 45 -2.64 4.78 -3.45
CA ALA A 45 -2.77 3.82 -4.56
C ALA A 45 -2.78 2.37 -4.05
N PHE A 46 -1.89 2.01 -3.13
CA PHE A 46 -1.88 0.68 -2.51
C PHE A 46 -3.15 0.40 -1.70
N PHE A 47 -3.71 1.42 -1.03
CA PHE A 47 -4.93 1.27 -0.25
C PHE A 47 -6.12 0.95 -1.14
N PHE A 48 -6.30 1.72 -2.21
CA PHE A 48 -7.35 1.47 -3.20
C PHE A 48 -7.16 0.15 -3.93
N MET A 49 -5.92 -0.23 -4.28
CA MET A 49 -5.63 -1.50 -4.93
C MET A 49 -5.94 -2.71 -4.03
N GLY A 50 -5.63 -2.61 -2.73
CA GLY A 50 -6.01 -3.60 -1.72
C GLY A 50 -7.53 -3.70 -1.56
N MET A 51 -8.23 -2.56 -1.56
CA MET A 51 -9.68 -2.49 -1.49
C MET A 51 -10.35 -3.12 -2.71
N LEU A 52 -9.90 -2.78 -3.92
CA LEU A 52 -10.38 -3.35 -5.18
C LEU A 52 -10.17 -4.86 -5.25
N LYS A 53 -9.02 -5.38 -4.80
CA LYS A 53 -8.78 -6.83 -4.69
C LYS A 53 -9.79 -7.49 -3.75
N ARG A 54 -10.11 -6.87 -2.61
CA ARG A 54 -11.12 -7.39 -1.66
C ARG A 54 -12.52 -7.44 -2.27
N VAL A 55 -12.88 -6.43 -3.07
CA VAL A 55 -14.20 -6.36 -3.72
C VAL A 55 -14.31 -7.36 -4.87
N ARG A 56 -13.28 -7.50 -5.71
CA ARG A 56 -13.26 -8.48 -6.82
C ARG A 56 -13.25 -9.93 -6.35
N THR A 57 -12.62 -10.25 -5.21
CA THR A 57 -12.55 -11.64 -4.71
C THR A 57 -13.85 -12.11 -4.04
N LYS A 58 -14.81 -11.22 -3.78
CA LYS A 58 -16.13 -11.55 -3.23
C LYS A 58 -17.22 -11.70 -4.30
N ARG A 59 -16.89 -11.53 -5.58
CA ARG A 59 -17.82 -11.71 -6.70
C ARG A 59 -17.55 -13.01 -7.44
#